data_AF-A0A3N4K6I2-F1
#
_entry.id   AF-A0A3N4K6I2-F1
#
_cell.length_a   1.000
_cell.length_b   1.000
_cell.length_c   1.000
_cell.angle_alpha   90.00
_cell.angle_beta   90.00
_cell.angle_gamma   90.00
#
_symmetry.space_group_name_H-M   'P 1'
#
loop_
_entity.id
_entity.type
_entity.pdbx_description
1 polymer ?
#
loop_
_entity_poly.entity_id
_entity_poly.type
_entity_poly.pdbx_seq_one_letter_code
_entity_poly.pdbx_strand_id
1 'polypeptide(L)'
;VRLRQGRETSSFFEALGGVIITRRGSRPNLEDGHPYALCGRSCSGNIAFDEVDCSVSSLCSGFPFIVSAKGNVFLWKGKGSTVEELGVARLIAYGMPECEVQEIEEGKEPEIFFDAVEGSAEDRASADYWHLKPSYRSYSTRLHKVDLNSKSKLIEIFPFCQSDLDSSEIYVVDAFFELYIVLGANSQDKRAEFETALKFAQEYAMLAASVNDRPFIPVSSVIVGGAPREFKVLFRNWEDSKIPTTWQPTRKPSLRLVGLPAAMEAMSSK
;
A
#
# COMPACT_ATOMS: atom_id res chain seq x y z
N VAL A 1 13.94 -21.19 -10.32
CA VAL A 1 13.72 -20.01 -9.44
C VAL A 1 12.27 -20.03 -8.98
N ARG A 2 11.98 -19.92 -7.68
CA ARG A 2 10.61 -19.83 -7.15
C ARG A 2 10.32 -18.38 -6.82
N LEU A 3 9.42 -17.75 -7.56
CA LEU A 3 8.94 -16.39 -7.28
C LEU A 3 7.59 -16.47 -6.56
N ARG A 4 7.34 -15.52 -5.66
CA ARG A 4 6.05 -15.36 -4.98
C ARG A 4 5.39 -14.08 -5.48
N GLN A 5 4.06 -14.10 -5.56
CA GLN A 5 3.27 -12.92 -5.86
C GLN A 5 3.60 -11.77 -4.89
N GLY A 6 3.81 -10.57 -5.43
CA GLY A 6 4.23 -9.39 -4.67
C GLY A 6 5.74 -9.32 -4.38
N ARG A 7 6.51 -10.36 -4.74
CA ARG A 7 7.98 -10.38 -4.65
C ARG A 7 8.66 -10.65 -6.00
N GLU A 8 8.00 -10.24 -7.08
CA GLU A 8 8.55 -10.31 -8.43
C GLU A 8 9.74 -9.35 -8.57
N THR A 9 10.82 -9.82 -9.20
CA THR A 9 12.02 -9.01 -9.44
C THR A 9 11.87 -8.14 -10.68
N SER A 10 12.63 -7.05 -10.81
CA SER A 10 12.62 -6.20 -12.02
C SER A 10 12.88 -7.01 -13.29
N SER A 11 13.83 -7.95 -13.26
CA SER A 11 14.10 -8.84 -14.41
C SER A 11 12.91 -9.73 -14.79
N PHE A 12 12.06 -10.10 -13.83
CA PHE A 12 10.84 -10.84 -14.12
C PHE A 12 9.78 -9.95 -14.79
N PHE A 13 9.64 -8.69 -14.36
CA PHE A 13 8.80 -7.71 -15.05
C PHE A 13 9.28 -7.47 -16.47
N GLU A 14 10.58 -7.22 -16.66
CA GLU A 14 11.18 -6.98 -17.98
C GLU A 14 10.93 -8.14 -18.95
N ALA A 15 11.06 -9.38 -18.47
CA ALA A 15 10.76 -10.57 -19.27
C ALA A 15 9.29 -10.66 -19.74
N LEU A 16 8.38 -9.97 -19.06
CA LEU A 16 6.95 -9.87 -19.39
C LEU A 16 6.58 -8.57 -20.12
N GLY A 17 7.57 -7.76 -20.51
CA GLY A 17 7.34 -6.49 -21.19
C GLY A 17 7.08 -5.30 -20.26
N GLY A 18 7.45 -5.42 -18.98
CA GLY A 18 7.40 -4.35 -17.98
C GLY A 18 6.06 -4.17 -17.27
N VAL A 19 5.06 -5.00 -17.59
CA VAL A 19 3.73 -4.96 -16.98
C VAL A 19 3.30 -6.34 -16.51
N ILE A 20 2.79 -6.43 -15.29
CA ILE A 20 2.22 -7.66 -14.73
C ILE A 20 0.79 -7.39 -14.31
N ILE A 21 -0.12 -8.30 -14.68
CA ILE A 21 -1.50 -8.30 -14.20
C ILE A 21 -1.72 -9.57 -13.37
N THR A 22 -2.07 -9.40 -12.10
CA THR A 22 -2.37 -10.50 -11.19
C THR A 22 -3.86 -10.56 -10.92
N ARG A 23 -4.48 -11.70 -11.22
CA ARG A 23 -5.91 -11.97 -10.98
C ARG A 23 -6.10 -12.86 -9.75
N ARG A 24 -7.19 -12.68 -9.02
CA ARG A 24 -7.56 -13.53 -7.87
C ARG A 24 -8.34 -14.75 -8.37
N GLY A 25 -8.12 -15.90 -7.71
CA GLY A 25 -8.84 -17.13 -8.00
C GLY A 25 -8.31 -17.96 -9.18
N SER A 26 -9.05 -19.02 -9.49
CA SER A 26 -8.72 -19.94 -10.59
C SER A 26 -9.30 -19.40 -11.90
N ARG A 27 -8.69 -19.72 -13.05
CA ARG A 27 -9.16 -19.30 -14.39
C ARG A 27 -10.67 -19.51 -14.70
N PRO A 28 -11.44 -20.43 -14.10
CA PRO A 28 -12.89 -20.55 -14.33
C PRO A 28 -13.72 -19.37 -13.82
N ASN A 29 -13.21 -18.54 -12.89
CA ASN A 29 -13.93 -17.33 -12.44
C ASN A 29 -13.83 -16.15 -13.43
N LEU A 30 -13.18 -16.38 -14.57
CA LEU A 30 -13.17 -15.47 -15.71
C LEU A 30 -14.41 -15.66 -16.61
N GLU A 31 -15.48 -16.29 -16.08
CA GLU A 31 -16.79 -16.28 -16.75
C GLU A 31 -17.21 -14.82 -16.99
N ASP A 32 -17.60 -14.54 -18.23
CA ASP A 32 -17.95 -13.20 -18.72
C ASP A 32 -18.98 -12.55 -17.78
N GLY A 33 -18.58 -11.46 -17.11
CA GLY A 33 -19.48 -10.61 -16.34
C GLY A 33 -19.25 -10.55 -14.82
N HIS A 34 -18.32 -11.31 -14.26
CA HIS A 34 -17.97 -11.14 -12.83
C HIS A 34 -17.30 -9.78 -12.58
N PRO A 35 -17.79 -8.99 -11.61
CA PRO A 35 -17.21 -7.68 -11.32
C PRO A 35 -15.82 -7.83 -10.72
N TYR A 36 -14.87 -7.04 -11.22
CA TYR A 36 -13.51 -7.00 -10.70
C TYR A 36 -12.95 -5.58 -10.74
N ALA A 37 -11.99 -5.31 -9.86
CA ALA A 37 -11.21 -4.09 -9.86
C ALA A 37 -9.71 -4.41 -9.91
N LEU A 38 -8.93 -3.68 -10.70
CA LEU A 38 -7.48 -3.78 -10.78
C LEU A 38 -6.86 -2.49 -10.28
N CYS A 39 -5.92 -2.57 -9.33
CA CYS A 39 -5.16 -1.43 -8.82
C CYS A 39 -3.80 -1.35 -9.52
N GLY A 40 -3.55 -0.27 -10.27
CA GLY A 40 -2.29 -0.03 -10.97
C GLY A 40 -1.25 0.66 -10.09
N ARG A 41 -0.04 0.10 -9.98
CA ARG A 41 1.00 0.59 -9.07
C ARG A 41 2.37 0.56 -9.74
N SER A 42 3.14 1.64 -9.60
CA SER A 42 4.55 1.62 -9.94
C SER A 42 5.34 0.72 -8.97
N CYS A 43 6.14 -0.18 -9.53
CA CYS A 43 6.97 -1.18 -8.85
C CYS A 43 8.35 -1.22 -9.50
N SER A 44 9.33 -0.53 -8.91
CA SER A 44 10.74 -0.61 -9.33
C SER A 44 10.96 -0.27 -10.81
N GLY A 45 10.27 0.76 -11.32
CA GLY A 45 10.33 1.18 -12.73
C GLY A 45 9.41 0.42 -13.68
N ASN A 46 8.69 -0.59 -13.18
CA ASN A 46 7.67 -1.35 -13.91
C ASN A 46 6.28 -1.07 -13.33
N ILE A 47 5.21 -1.56 -13.97
CA ILE A 47 3.84 -1.39 -13.46
C ILE A 47 3.20 -2.75 -13.14
N ALA A 48 2.64 -2.87 -11.94
CA ALA A 48 1.83 -4.02 -11.55
C ALA A 48 0.35 -3.62 -11.45
N PHE A 49 -0.54 -4.47 -11.95
CA PHE A 49 -1.98 -4.40 -11.74
C PHE A 49 -2.41 -5.60 -10.93
N ASP A 50 -2.81 -5.40 -9.68
CA ASP A 50 -3.31 -6.46 -8.83
C ASP A 50 -4.83 -6.36 -8.69
N GLU A 51 -5.51 -7.49 -8.80
CA GLU A 51 -6.93 -7.56 -8.54
C GLU A 51 -7.24 -7.34 -7.06
N VAL A 52 -8.19 -6.44 -6.81
CA VAL A 52 -8.70 -6.04 -5.50
C VAL A 52 -10.21 -6.24 -5.46
N ASP A 53 -10.78 -6.17 -4.26
CA ASP A 53 -12.23 -6.29 -4.09
C ASP A 53 -12.93 -5.14 -4.82
N CYS A 54 -14.04 -5.44 -5.49
CA CYS A 54 -14.82 -4.46 -6.24
C CYS A 54 -15.69 -3.60 -5.30
N SER A 55 -15.03 -2.82 -4.44
CA SER A 55 -15.64 -1.94 -3.44
C SER A 55 -14.87 -0.62 -3.33
N VAL A 56 -15.58 0.46 -2.97
CA VAL A 56 -14.97 1.80 -2.78
C VAL A 56 -13.90 1.76 -1.69
N SER A 57 -14.04 0.86 -0.72
CA SER A 57 -13.07 0.65 0.37
C SER A 57 -11.68 0.18 -0.11
N SER A 58 -11.59 -0.41 -1.31
CA SER A 58 -10.33 -0.84 -1.93
C SER A 58 -9.68 0.27 -2.76
N LEU A 59 -10.41 1.35 -3.09
CA LEU A 59 -9.88 2.47 -3.84
C LEU A 59 -8.91 3.29 -2.98
N CYS A 60 -7.94 3.91 -3.65
CA CYS A 60 -6.96 4.78 -3.03
C CYS A 60 -6.67 5.97 -3.93
N SER A 61 -6.78 7.18 -3.39
CA SER A 61 -6.47 8.43 -4.11
C SER A 61 -5.07 8.43 -4.71
N GLY A 62 -4.13 7.61 -4.20
CA GLY A 62 -2.77 7.51 -4.70
C GLY A 62 -2.58 6.77 -6.03
N PHE A 63 -3.57 6.03 -6.54
CA PHE A 63 -3.38 5.08 -7.65
C PHE A 63 -4.55 5.07 -8.65
N PRO A 64 -4.33 4.66 -9.90
CA PRO A 64 -5.41 4.41 -10.85
C PRO A 64 -6.02 3.02 -10.66
N PHE A 65 -7.32 2.91 -10.94
CA PHE A 65 -8.07 1.66 -10.85
C PHE A 65 -8.85 1.39 -12.13
N ILE A 66 -8.84 0.14 -12.60
CA ILE A 66 -9.69 -0.33 -13.70
C ILE A 66 -10.77 -1.19 -13.07
N VAL A 67 -12.02 -0.75 -13.17
CA VAL A 67 -13.18 -1.46 -12.64
C VAL A 67 -14.02 -1.96 -13.79
N SER A 68 -14.25 -3.26 -13.85
CA SER A 68 -15.23 -3.87 -14.76
C SER A 68 -16.38 -4.39 -13.92
N ALA A 69 -17.58 -3.84 -14.10
CA ALA A 69 -18.75 -4.23 -13.33
C ALA A 69 -20.04 -3.87 -14.08
N LYS A 70 -21.05 -4.74 -14.01
CA LYS A 70 -22.38 -4.54 -14.63
C LYS A 70 -22.31 -4.14 -16.12
N GLY A 71 -21.37 -4.73 -16.88
CA GLY A 71 -21.19 -4.45 -18.31
C GLY A 71 -20.54 -3.09 -18.63
N ASN A 72 -20.03 -2.38 -17.63
CA ASN A 72 -19.30 -1.12 -17.80
C ASN A 72 -17.82 -1.31 -17.41
N VAL A 73 -16.94 -0.59 -18.10
CA VAL A 73 -15.52 -0.49 -17.74
C VAL A 73 -15.21 0.95 -17.36
N PHE A 74 -14.78 1.14 -16.12
CA PHE A 74 -14.41 2.44 -15.58
C PHE A 74 -12.89 2.50 -15.36
N LEU A 75 -12.26 3.56 -15.84
CA LEU A 75 -10.90 3.93 -15.44
C LEU A 75 -11.00 5.05 -14.40
N TRP A 76 -10.96 4.67 -13.12
CA TRP A 76 -10.97 5.62 -12.01
C TRP A 76 -9.55 6.16 -11.75
N LYS A 77 -9.43 7.48 -11.77
CA LYS A 77 -8.16 8.21 -11.69
C LYS A 77 -8.05 8.88 -10.32
N GLY A 78 -7.31 8.26 -9.41
CA GLY A 78 -6.96 8.86 -8.12
C GLY A 78 -6.07 10.09 -8.32
N LYS A 79 -6.19 11.09 -7.43
CA LYS A 79 -5.41 12.35 -7.48
C LYS A 79 -3.89 12.16 -7.55
N GLY A 80 -3.37 11.05 -7.01
CA GLY A 80 -1.95 10.72 -6.96
C GLY A 80 -1.46 9.78 -8.05
N SER A 81 -2.32 9.42 -9.02
CA SER A 81 -1.95 8.56 -10.14
C SER A 81 -0.87 9.23 -11.00
N THR A 82 0.23 8.54 -11.27
CA THR A 82 1.28 9.11 -12.15
C THR A 82 0.91 8.99 -13.62
N VAL A 83 1.62 9.73 -14.48
CA VAL A 83 1.40 9.68 -15.94
C VAL A 83 1.69 8.27 -16.48
N GLU A 84 2.71 7.61 -15.95
CA GLU A 84 3.10 6.25 -16.33
C GLU A 84 2.04 5.24 -15.91
N GLU A 85 1.57 5.30 -14.65
CA GLU A 85 0.51 4.41 -14.15
C GLU A 85 -0.79 4.57 -14.96
N LEU A 86 -1.20 5.81 -15.24
CA LEU A 86 -2.38 6.11 -16.05
C LEU A 86 -2.22 5.68 -17.51
N GLY A 87 -1.04 5.86 -18.09
CA GLY A 87 -0.74 5.46 -19.45
C GLY A 87 -0.93 3.95 -19.64
N VAL A 88 -0.36 3.15 -18.74
CA VAL A 88 -0.54 1.68 -18.78
C VAL A 88 -1.98 1.29 -18.43
N ALA A 89 -2.63 1.97 -17.48
CA ALA A 89 -4.02 1.69 -17.13
C ALA A 89 -4.97 1.91 -18.32
N ARG A 90 -4.76 2.97 -19.12
CA ARG A 90 -5.50 3.19 -20.37
C ARG A 90 -5.25 2.07 -21.38
N LEU A 91 -4.00 1.68 -21.60
CA LEU A 91 -3.68 0.59 -22.53
C LEU A 91 -4.40 -0.71 -22.15
N ILE A 92 -4.45 -1.04 -20.85
CA ILE A 92 -5.16 -2.23 -20.36
C ILE A 92 -6.68 -2.06 -20.50
N ALA A 93 -7.25 -0.92 -20.10
CA ALA A 93 -8.68 -0.68 -20.15
C ALA A 93 -9.23 -0.68 -21.59
N TYR A 94 -8.58 0.04 -22.52
CA TYR A 94 -8.99 0.09 -23.93
C TYR A 94 -8.62 -1.17 -24.73
N GLY A 95 -7.76 -2.04 -24.17
CA GLY A 95 -7.48 -3.36 -24.72
C GLY A 95 -8.56 -4.39 -24.42
N MET A 96 -9.51 -4.09 -23.54
CA MET A 96 -10.63 -5.00 -23.22
C MET A 96 -11.67 -4.95 -24.36
N PRO A 97 -12.03 -6.10 -24.96
CA PRO A 97 -13.04 -6.13 -26.00
C PRO A 97 -14.43 -5.78 -25.42
N GLU A 98 -15.27 -5.17 -26.24
CA GLU A 98 -16.73 -5.06 -26.05
C GLU A 98 -17.29 -4.02 -25.06
N CYS A 99 -16.46 -3.15 -24.45
CA CYS A 99 -16.95 -2.10 -23.54
C CYS A 99 -16.40 -0.71 -23.86
N GLU A 100 -17.26 0.31 -23.84
CA GLU A 100 -16.82 1.71 -23.84
C GLU A 100 -16.20 2.04 -22.47
N VAL A 101 -14.93 2.47 -22.47
CA VAL A 101 -14.21 2.81 -21.25
C VAL A 101 -14.59 4.23 -20.81
N GLN A 102 -15.13 4.35 -19.61
CA GLN A 102 -15.44 5.65 -18.99
C GLN A 102 -14.30 6.07 -18.06
N GLU A 103 -13.60 7.16 -18.41
CA GLU A 103 -12.61 7.76 -17.51
C GLU A 103 -13.28 8.61 -16.44
N ILE A 104 -13.00 8.30 -15.17
CA ILE A 104 -13.55 9.00 -14.01
C ILE A 104 -12.42 9.67 -13.24
N GLU A 105 -12.57 10.94 -12.91
CA GLU A 105 -11.68 11.64 -11.98
C GLU A 105 -12.22 11.49 -10.56
N GLU A 106 -11.32 11.26 -9.59
CA GLU A 106 -11.68 11.26 -8.18
C GLU A 106 -12.44 12.54 -7.78
N GLY A 107 -13.61 12.41 -7.17
CA GLY A 107 -14.50 13.50 -6.80
C GLY A 107 -15.48 13.94 -7.90
N LYS A 108 -15.40 13.33 -9.09
CA LYS A 108 -16.35 13.52 -10.21
C LYS A 108 -16.98 12.18 -10.62
N GLU A 109 -17.12 11.25 -9.68
CA GLU A 109 -17.73 9.95 -9.93
C GLU A 109 -19.21 10.09 -10.26
N PRO A 110 -19.70 9.56 -11.41
CA PRO A 110 -21.12 9.53 -11.72
C PRO A 110 -21.85 8.49 -10.85
N GLU A 111 -23.16 8.62 -10.66
CA GLU A 111 -23.95 7.68 -9.83
C GLU A 111 -23.82 6.22 -10.30
N ILE A 112 -23.73 5.98 -11.61
CA ILE A 112 -23.54 4.64 -12.20
C ILE A 112 -22.27 3.94 -11.69
N PHE A 113 -21.25 4.70 -11.29
CA PHE A 113 -20.04 4.13 -10.71
C PHE A 113 -20.29 3.58 -9.30
N PHE A 114 -20.96 4.34 -8.44
CA PHE A 114 -21.31 3.88 -7.09
C PHE A 114 -22.37 2.76 -7.10
N ASP A 115 -23.23 2.73 -8.12
CA ASP A 115 -24.11 1.59 -8.35
C ASP A 115 -23.32 0.33 -8.72
N ALA A 116 -22.22 0.47 -9.46
CA ALA A 116 -21.37 -0.64 -9.88
C ALA A 116 -20.39 -1.10 -8.80
N VAL A 117 -19.94 -0.18 -7.94
CA VAL A 117 -18.94 -0.40 -6.89
C VAL A 117 -19.56 -0.10 -5.52
N GLU A 118 -19.79 -1.14 -4.72
CA GLU A 118 -20.42 -0.98 -3.41
C GLU A 118 -19.56 -0.14 -2.45
N GLY A 119 -20.20 0.84 -1.79
CA GLY A 119 -19.61 1.69 -0.75
C GLY A 119 -19.89 3.17 -0.96
N SER A 120 -19.43 4.01 -0.02
CA SER A 120 -19.50 5.47 -0.14
C SER A 120 -18.13 6.09 -0.39
N ALA A 121 -18.10 7.32 -0.90
CA ALA A 121 -16.86 8.00 -1.29
C ALA A 121 -15.85 8.10 -0.12
N GLU A 122 -16.33 8.18 1.12
CA GLU A 122 -15.56 8.26 2.35
C GLU A 122 -14.90 6.93 2.75
N ASP A 123 -15.27 5.81 2.11
CA ASP A 123 -14.70 4.51 2.42
C ASP A 123 -13.31 4.29 1.82
N ARG A 124 -12.92 5.09 0.82
CA ARG A 124 -11.62 4.98 0.17
C ARG A 124 -10.46 5.43 1.07
N ALA A 125 -9.25 5.00 0.72
CA ALA A 125 -8.02 5.57 1.26
C ALA A 125 -7.75 6.92 0.57
N SER A 126 -7.73 8.01 1.32
CA SER A 126 -7.59 9.36 0.79
C SER A 126 -6.96 10.28 1.84
N ALA A 127 -5.63 10.33 1.85
CA ALA A 127 -4.88 11.36 2.54
C ALA A 127 -4.61 12.57 1.62
N ASP A 128 -4.54 13.77 2.22
CA ASP A 128 -4.35 15.01 1.47
C ASP A 128 -3.07 14.98 0.64
N TYR A 129 -1.97 14.42 1.12
CA TYR A 129 -0.69 14.41 0.43
C TYR A 129 -0.67 13.67 -0.92
N TRP A 130 -1.68 12.86 -1.25
CA TRP A 130 -1.67 12.07 -2.49
C TRP A 130 -1.59 12.94 -3.75
N HIS A 131 -2.12 14.17 -3.74
CA HIS A 131 -2.00 15.10 -4.86
C HIS A 131 -0.54 15.49 -5.19
N LEU A 132 0.39 15.28 -4.24
CA LEU A 132 1.81 15.56 -4.44
C LEU A 132 2.53 14.42 -5.18
N LYS A 133 2.08 13.17 -5.06
CA LYS A 133 2.75 11.97 -5.63
C LYS A 133 3.17 12.14 -7.10
N PRO A 134 2.34 12.66 -8.02
CA PRO A 134 2.71 12.77 -9.43
C PRO A 134 3.88 13.72 -9.69
N SER A 135 4.14 14.66 -8.77
CA SER A 135 5.23 15.64 -8.87
C SER A 135 6.59 15.06 -8.46
N TYR A 136 6.61 13.90 -7.78
CA TYR A 136 7.84 13.31 -7.22
C TYR A 136 8.18 11.99 -7.90
N ARG A 137 9.12 12.04 -8.85
CA ARG A 137 9.63 10.83 -9.54
C ARG A 137 10.36 9.84 -8.62
N SER A 138 10.79 10.30 -7.44
CA SER A 138 11.45 9.49 -6.41
C SER A 138 10.46 8.80 -5.47
N TYR A 139 9.15 8.89 -5.71
CA TYR A 139 8.15 8.19 -4.92
C TYR A 139 8.48 6.69 -4.85
N SER A 140 8.76 6.23 -3.63
CA SER A 140 9.13 4.85 -3.34
C SER A 140 8.74 4.52 -1.91
N THR A 141 8.37 3.25 -1.70
CA THR A 141 8.09 2.71 -0.38
C THR A 141 9.17 1.72 0.02
N ARG A 142 9.52 1.69 1.31
CA ARG A 142 10.56 0.79 1.83
C ARG A 142 10.12 0.14 3.11
N LEU A 143 10.48 -1.13 3.27
CA LEU A 143 10.24 -1.92 4.47
C LEU A 143 11.58 -2.26 5.11
N HIS A 144 11.74 -1.92 6.38
CA HIS A 144 12.90 -2.31 7.16
C HIS A 144 12.45 -3.17 8.34
N LYS A 145 13.09 -4.33 8.51
CA LYS A 145 13.00 -5.12 9.75
C LYS A 145 14.08 -4.64 10.72
N VAL A 146 13.71 -4.45 11.99
CA VAL A 146 14.69 -4.20 13.05
C VAL A 146 15.17 -5.52 13.62
N ASP A 147 16.49 -5.77 13.54
CA ASP A 147 17.13 -6.99 14.04
C ASP A 147 18.49 -6.66 14.65
N LEU A 148 18.55 -6.61 15.98
CA LEU A 148 19.77 -6.25 16.73
C LEU A 148 20.83 -7.34 16.71
N ASN A 149 20.50 -8.58 16.33
CA ASN A 149 21.46 -9.68 16.23
C ASN A 149 22.20 -9.68 14.88
N SER A 150 21.67 -8.96 13.91
CA SER A 150 22.26 -8.84 12.58
C SER A 150 23.38 -7.79 12.54
N LYS A 151 24.25 -7.86 11.52
CA LYS A 151 25.35 -6.90 11.34
C LYS A 151 24.85 -5.46 11.20
N SER A 152 23.72 -5.29 10.52
CA SER A 152 23.06 -4.01 10.31
C SER A 152 21.72 -4.05 11.05
N LYS A 153 21.60 -3.28 12.14
CA LYS A 153 20.41 -3.27 13.01
C LYS A 153 19.07 -3.07 12.27
N LEU A 154 19.12 -2.49 11.07
CA LEU A 154 18.01 -2.44 10.12
C LEU A 154 18.35 -3.24 8.87
N ILE A 155 17.46 -4.16 8.52
CA ILE A 155 17.54 -4.98 7.31
C ILE A 155 16.43 -4.53 6.37
N GLU A 156 16.80 -3.98 5.22
CA GLU A 156 15.83 -3.63 4.17
C GLU A 156 15.30 -4.91 3.51
N ILE A 157 13.97 -4.96 3.35
CA ILE A 157 13.26 -6.03 2.66
C ILE A 157 12.73 -5.46 1.35
N PHE A 158 13.25 -5.95 0.23
CA PHE A 158 12.85 -5.50 -1.10
C PHE A 158 13.01 -6.61 -2.15
N PRO A 159 12.05 -6.80 -3.08
CA PRO A 159 10.67 -6.35 -2.98
C PRO A 159 9.97 -6.99 -1.75
N PHE A 160 9.01 -6.27 -1.17
CA PHE A 160 8.27 -6.71 0.01
C PHE A 160 6.78 -6.93 -0.28
N CYS A 161 6.17 -7.80 0.52
CA CYS A 161 4.74 -8.08 0.52
C CYS A 161 4.24 -8.24 1.96
N GLN A 162 2.92 -8.37 2.16
CA GLN A 162 2.35 -8.49 3.50
C GLN A 162 2.91 -9.70 4.28
N SER A 163 3.25 -10.79 3.59
CA SER A 163 3.78 -12.00 4.25
C SER A 163 5.17 -11.83 4.86
N ASP A 164 5.88 -10.73 4.55
CA ASP A 164 7.16 -10.40 5.18
C ASP A 164 6.97 -9.75 6.57
N LEU A 165 5.74 -9.38 6.96
CA LEU A 165 5.39 -8.84 8.27
C LEU A 165 5.06 -9.95 9.28
N ASP A 166 6.05 -10.34 10.08
CA ASP A 166 5.89 -11.31 11.16
C ASP A 166 5.31 -10.64 12.42
N SER A 167 4.35 -11.32 13.05
CA SER A 167 3.74 -10.86 14.31
C SER A 167 4.72 -10.75 15.48
N SER A 168 5.91 -11.34 15.40
CA SER A 168 6.91 -11.37 16.47
C SER A 168 8.00 -10.33 16.26
N GLU A 169 7.91 -9.51 15.23
CA GLU A 169 8.96 -8.60 14.78
C GLU A 169 8.50 -7.14 14.76
N ILE A 170 9.46 -6.23 14.71
CA ILE A 170 9.24 -4.79 14.62
C ILE A 170 9.75 -4.29 13.28
N TYR A 171 8.93 -3.49 12.60
CA TYR A 171 9.25 -2.96 11.28
C TYR A 171 9.16 -1.44 11.25
N VAL A 172 9.99 -0.83 10.40
CA VAL A 172 9.85 0.58 10.01
C VAL A 172 9.51 0.64 8.53
N VAL A 173 8.37 1.23 8.21
CA VAL A 173 7.86 1.37 6.86
C VAL A 173 7.93 2.83 6.46
N ASP A 174 8.66 3.09 5.38
CA ASP A 174 8.71 4.38 4.72
C ASP A 174 7.65 4.41 3.62
N ALA A 175 6.58 5.19 3.83
CA ALA A 175 5.48 5.39 2.90
C ALA A 175 5.65 6.65 2.04
N PHE A 176 6.88 7.18 1.96
CA PHE A 176 7.24 8.45 1.35
C PHE A 176 6.72 9.70 2.11
N PHE A 177 5.40 9.84 2.25
CA PHE A 177 4.75 10.96 2.95
C PHE A 177 4.53 10.71 4.44
N GLU A 178 4.52 9.44 4.86
CA GLU A 178 4.40 9.04 6.26
C GLU A 178 5.44 7.97 6.60
N LEU A 179 5.78 7.85 7.87
CA LEU A 179 6.56 6.74 8.41
C LEU A 179 5.71 5.95 9.40
N TYR A 180 5.77 4.62 9.31
CA TYR A 180 5.10 3.74 10.26
C TYR A 180 6.10 2.88 10.99
N ILE A 181 5.96 2.79 12.31
CA ILE A 181 6.61 1.78 13.12
C ILE A 181 5.55 0.73 13.43
N VAL A 182 5.72 -0.47 12.90
CA VAL A 182 4.74 -1.56 13.04
C VAL A 182 5.20 -2.47 14.17
N LEU A 183 4.39 -2.57 15.22
CA LEU A 183 4.63 -3.51 16.31
C LEU A 183 3.86 -4.79 16.06
N GLY A 184 4.59 -5.88 15.83
CA GLY A 184 4.00 -7.21 15.79
C GLY A 184 3.24 -7.51 17.08
N ALA A 185 2.12 -8.23 16.96
CA ALA A 185 1.26 -8.58 18.09
C ALA A 185 1.93 -9.47 19.16
N ASN A 186 3.12 -10.00 18.90
CA ASN A 186 3.93 -10.88 19.74
C ASN A 186 5.36 -10.34 19.95
N SER A 187 5.59 -9.02 19.77
CA SER A 187 6.92 -8.39 19.88
C SER A 187 7.13 -7.60 21.18
N GLN A 188 6.40 -7.90 22.25
CA GLN A 188 6.37 -7.10 23.49
C GLN A 188 7.69 -7.17 24.28
N ASP A 189 8.45 -8.25 24.11
CA ASP A 189 9.75 -8.49 24.73
C ASP A 189 10.90 -7.72 24.03
N LYS A 190 10.67 -7.23 22.80
CA LYS A 190 11.65 -6.55 21.95
C LYS A 190 11.79 -5.05 22.24
N ARG A 191 12.02 -4.68 23.51
CA ARG A 191 12.12 -3.27 23.95
C ARG A 191 13.29 -2.53 23.27
N ALA A 192 14.44 -3.18 23.11
CA ALA A 192 15.64 -2.57 22.53
C ALA A 192 15.49 -2.34 21.01
N GLU A 193 14.88 -3.28 20.30
CA GLU A 193 14.49 -3.14 18.89
C GLU A 193 13.50 -1.99 18.73
N PHE A 194 12.50 -1.90 19.62
CA PHE A 194 11.53 -0.81 19.57
C PHE A 194 12.19 0.57 19.77
N GLU A 195 13.08 0.69 20.76
CA GLU A 195 13.85 1.93 20.96
C GLU A 195 14.69 2.30 19.73
N THR A 196 15.32 1.29 19.11
CA THR A 196 16.10 1.47 17.88
C THR A 196 15.21 1.93 16.72
N ALA A 197 14.00 1.37 16.59
CA ALA A 197 13.02 1.76 15.57
C ALA A 197 12.59 3.23 15.74
N LEU A 198 12.32 3.66 16.98
CA LEU A 198 11.93 5.03 17.29
C LEU A 198 13.03 6.04 16.93
N LYS A 199 14.27 5.77 17.35
CA LYS A 199 15.43 6.62 17.02
C LYS A 199 15.67 6.69 15.52
N PHE A 200 15.65 5.54 14.87
CA PHE A 200 15.80 5.47 13.41
C PHE A 200 14.71 6.28 12.70
N ALA A 201 13.44 6.09 13.04
CA ALA A 201 12.34 6.81 12.40
C ALA A 201 12.48 8.34 12.57
N GLN A 202 12.89 8.80 13.75
CA GLN A 202 13.13 10.22 14.02
C GLN A 202 14.23 10.80 13.13
N GLU A 203 15.41 10.16 13.12
CA GLU A 203 16.56 10.62 12.32
C GLU A 203 16.26 10.54 10.83
N TYR A 204 15.64 9.44 10.41
CA TYR A 204 15.31 9.20 9.02
C TYR A 204 14.29 10.19 8.46
N ALA A 205 13.26 10.56 9.24
CA ALA A 205 12.28 11.56 8.81
C ALA A 205 12.96 12.92 8.50
N MET A 206 13.92 13.33 9.34
CA MET A 206 14.67 14.57 9.14
C MET A 206 15.58 14.49 7.90
N LEU A 207 16.28 13.37 7.71
CA LEU A 207 17.14 13.15 6.54
C LEU A 207 16.32 13.05 5.25
N ALA A 208 15.14 12.44 5.29
CA ALA A 208 14.28 12.30 4.13
C ALA A 208 13.83 13.65 3.57
N ALA A 209 13.50 14.61 4.43
CA ALA A 209 13.16 15.97 3.99
C ALA A 209 14.39 16.77 3.51
N SER A 210 15.53 16.65 4.20
CA SER A 210 16.71 17.47 3.93
C SER A 210 17.58 16.98 2.76
N VAL A 211 17.60 15.67 2.50
CA VAL A 211 18.52 15.05 1.53
C VAL A 211 17.79 14.45 0.33
N ASN A 212 16.56 13.96 0.51
CA ASN A 212 15.82 13.24 -0.53
C ASN A 212 14.72 14.09 -1.22
N ASP A 213 14.81 15.42 -1.09
CA ASP A 213 13.91 16.40 -1.73
C ASP A 213 12.42 16.12 -1.49
N ARG A 214 12.07 15.65 -0.28
CA ARG A 214 10.69 15.41 0.10
C ARG A 214 10.01 16.72 0.49
N PRO A 215 8.70 16.88 0.21
CA PRO A 215 7.99 18.13 0.43
C PRO A 215 7.95 18.58 1.91
N PHE A 216 8.05 17.62 2.83
CA PHE A 216 8.00 17.86 4.26
C PHE A 216 8.62 16.68 5.02
N ILE A 217 8.86 16.88 6.32
CA ILE A 217 9.24 15.82 7.25
C ILE A 217 8.04 14.89 7.43
N PRO A 218 8.12 13.59 7.06
CA PRO A 218 6.98 12.69 7.11
C PRO A 218 6.52 12.47 8.54
N VAL A 219 5.20 12.50 8.74
CA VAL A 219 4.60 12.22 10.05
C VAL A 219 4.89 10.76 10.41
N SER A 220 5.41 10.54 11.60
CA SER A 220 5.82 9.22 12.08
C SER A 220 4.85 8.70 13.12
N SER A 221 4.32 7.50 12.90
CA SER A 221 3.30 6.89 13.76
C SER A 221 3.61 5.44 14.10
N VAL A 222 3.30 5.02 15.33
CA VAL A 222 3.46 3.65 15.83
C VAL A 222 2.11 2.93 15.73
N ILE A 223 2.06 1.85 14.96
CA ILE A 223 0.89 0.97 14.82
C ILE A 223 1.00 -0.13 15.89
N VAL A 224 0.11 -0.07 16.87
CA VAL A 224 0.05 -1.00 18.02
C VAL A 224 -1.09 -2.02 17.90
N GLY A 225 -2.03 -1.77 16.98
CA GLY A 225 -3.15 -2.66 16.71
C GLY A 225 -3.95 -2.23 15.50
N GLY A 226 -4.42 -3.21 14.72
CA GLY A 226 -5.07 -2.98 13.43
C GLY A 226 -4.09 -2.44 12.38
N ALA A 227 -4.61 -1.96 11.26
CA ALA A 227 -3.83 -1.37 10.19
C ALA A 227 -4.59 -0.17 9.61
N PRO A 228 -4.02 1.06 9.62
CA PRO A 228 -4.60 2.21 8.94
C PRO A 228 -4.84 1.92 7.46
N ARG A 229 -5.88 2.51 6.85
CA ARG A 229 -6.17 2.35 5.41
C ARG A 229 -4.95 2.74 4.55
N GLU A 230 -4.32 3.87 4.85
CA GLU A 230 -3.12 4.37 4.16
C GLU A 230 -1.90 3.44 4.31
N PHE A 231 -1.82 2.66 5.39
CA PHE A 231 -0.77 1.66 5.55
C PHE A 231 -1.02 0.42 4.69
N LYS A 232 -2.28 -0.07 4.64
CA LYS A 232 -2.65 -1.25 3.85
C LYS A 232 -2.33 -1.07 2.38
N VAL A 233 -2.57 0.14 1.85
CA VAL A 233 -2.33 0.45 0.44
C VAL A 233 -0.84 0.46 0.07
N LEU A 234 0.10 0.29 0.99
CA LEU A 234 1.53 0.17 0.65
C LEU A 234 1.91 -1.22 0.13
N PHE A 235 1.07 -2.22 0.42
CA PHE A 235 1.35 -3.62 0.09
C PHE A 235 0.48 -4.06 -1.06
N ARG A 236 1.09 -4.76 -2.03
CA ARG A 236 0.35 -5.47 -3.06
C ARG A 236 -0.39 -6.64 -2.43
N ASN A 237 -1.70 -6.74 -2.67
CA ASN A 237 -2.57 -7.81 -2.19
C ASN A 237 -2.69 -7.92 -0.66
N TRP A 238 -3.03 -6.82 0.01
CA TRP A 238 -3.28 -6.82 1.45
C TRP A 238 -4.53 -7.66 1.82
N GLU A 239 -4.41 -8.50 2.85
CA GLU A 239 -5.49 -9.30 3.42
C GLU A 239 -5.67 -9.00 4.91
N ASP A 240 -6.86 -8.59 5.33
CA ASP A 240 -7.12 -8.21 6.72
C ASP A 240 -7.02 -9.38 7.72
N SER A 241 -7.17 -10.62 7.25
CA SER A 241 -6.94 -11.83 8.06
C SER A 241 -5.48 -12.00 8.50
N LYS A 242 -4.54 -11.32 7.84
CA LYS A 242 -3.08 -11.42 8.05
C LYS A 242 -2.49 -10.17 8.70
N ILE A 243 -3.31 -9.31 9.31
CA ILE A 243 -2.81 -8.11 10.02
C ILE A 243 -1.83 -8.53 11.14
N PRO A 244 -0.55 -8.09 11.09
CA PRO A 244 0.49 -8.56 12.02
C PRO A 244 0.34 -8.02 13.44
N THR A 245 -0.46 -6.96 13.62
CA THR A 245 -0.64 -6.23 14.89
C THR A 245 -1.92 -6.65 15.64
N THR A 246 -2.63 -7.68 15.15
CA THR A 246 -3.88 -8.16 15.78
C THR A 246 -3.57 -9.05 16.97
N TRP A 247 -3.97 -8.60 18.17
CA TRP A 247 -3.80 -9.34 19.42
C TRP A 247 -4.85 -10.44 19.56
N GLN A 248 -4.45 -11.59 20.11
CA GLN A 248 -5.37 -12.66 20.50
C GLN A 248 -5.51 -12.73 22.04
N PRO A 249 -6.72 -12.95 22.60
CA PRO A 249 -8.00 -13.08 21.92
C PRO A 249 -8.47 -11.76 21.30
N THR A 250 -9.15 -11.85 20.16
CA THR A 250 -9.65 -10.70 19.40
C THR A 250 -10.70 -9.94 20.21
N ARG A 251 -10.30 -8.87 20.90
CA ARG A 251 -11.23 -7.79 21.22
C ARG A 251 -11.59 -7.10 19.90
N LYS A 252 -12.78 -6.46 19.81
CA LYS A 252 -13.19 -5.71 18.60
C LYS A 252 -11.97 -4.93 18.08
N PRO A 253 -11.54 -5.15 16.82
CA PRO A 253 -10.32 -4.55 16.32
C PRO A 253 -10.46 -3.03 16.34
N SER A 254 -9.81 -2.39 17.31
CA SER A 254 -9.68 -0.94 17.37
C SER A 254 -8.31 -0.58 16.82
N LEU A 255 -8.28 0.24 15.78
CA LEU A 255 -7.03 0.86 15.32
C LEU A 255 -6.38 1.60 16.48
N ARG A 256 -5.11 1.28 16.78
CA ARG A 256 -4.31 1.95 17.81
C ARG A 256 -3.06 2.50 17.18
N LEU A 257 -3.06 3.82 16.99
CA LEU A 257 -1.97 4.60 16.44
C LEU A 257 -1.44 5.56 17.51
N VAL A 258 -0.13 5.61 17.69
CA VAL A 258 0.53 6.53 18.65
C VAL A 258 1.53 7.38 17.88
N GLY A 259 1.48 8.71 18.04
CA GLY A 259 2.47 9.58 17.41
C GLY A 259 3.89 9.33 17.94
N LEU A 260 4.90 9.44 17.09
CA LEU A 260 6.30 9.20 17.45
C LEU A 260 6.75 9.96 18.72
N PRO A 261 6.45 11.27 18.91
CA PRO A 261 6.88 11.99 20.12
C PRO A 261 6.33 11.37 21.40
N ALA A 262 5.05 11.01 21.42
CA ALA A 262 4.40 10.38 22.58
C ALA A 262 4.97 8.98 22.86
N ALA A 263 5.28 8.21 21.81
CA ALA A 263 5.91 6.90 21.96
C ALA A 263 7.33 6.99 22.55
N MET A 264 8.11 7.99 22.12
CA MET A 264 9.44 8.26 22.67
C MET A 264 9.39 8.68 24.14
N GLU A 265 8.49 9.59 24.50
CA GLU A 265 8.30 10.04 25.89
C GLU A 265 7.91 8.88 26.82
N ALA A 266 6.99 8.02 26.37
CA ALA A 266 6.59 6.82 27.09
C ALA A 266 7.73 5.80 27.27
N MET A 267 8.68 5.77 26.34
CA MET A 267 9.88 4.92 26.44
C MET A 267 10.90 5.48 27.44
N SER A 268 11.04 6.80 27.52
CA SER A 268 11.97 7.48 28.44
C SER A 268 11.48 7.54 29.89
N SER A 269 10.17 7.40 30.13
CA SER A 269 9.57 7.46 31.47
C SER A 269 9.62 6.13 32.26
N LYS A 270 10.33 5.12 31.76
CA LYS A 270 10.51 3.80 32.40
C LYS A 270 11.96 3.36 32.35
#